data_AF-A0A3N5P5K3-F1
#
_entry.id   AF-A0A3N5P5K3-F1
#
_cell.length_a   1.000
_cell.length_b   1.000
_cell.length_c   1.000
_cell.angle_alpha   90.00
_cell.angle_beta   90.00
_cell.angle_gamma   90.00
#
_symmetry.space_group_name_H-M   'P 1'
#
loop_
_entity.id
_entity.type
_entity.pdbx_description
1 polymer ?
#
loop_
_entity_poly.entity_id
_entity_poly.type
_entity_poly.pdbx_seq_one_letter_code
_entity_poly.pdbx_strand_id
1 'polypeptide(L)'
;MRSNPEWPLPILPAAGLGPHRELAQQQAIAARLPAVAGERETLPGGGVQHGTVALAWPGRTLRIIGSLGPLQEMGVAGAMTWQFEKAAAGTTITFTYVVGGYPTMPFEKLAPLVDGVMAVQMKALKAYAERK
;
A
#
# COMPACT_ATOMS: atom_id res chain seq x y z
N MET A 1 -22.61 12.41 10.46
CA MET A 1 -22.85 12.87 11.85
C MET A 1 -21.62 13.67 12.26
N ARG A 2 -21.73 15.01 12.44
CA ARG A 2 -20.58 15.83 12.90
C ARG A 2 -20.86 16.27 14.34
N SER A 3 -20.09 15.75 15.28
CA SER A 3 -19.86 16.39 16.58
C SER A 3 -18.46 16.99 16.54
N ASN A 4 -18.35 18.28 16.80
CA ASN A 4 -17.09 18.96 17.01
C ASN A 4 -17.03 19.36 18.49
N PRO A 5 -16.30 18.65 19.35
CA PRO A 5 -16.10 19.11 20.70
C PRO A 5 -14.75 19.82 20.82
N GLU A 6 -14.80 21.11 21.16
CA GLU A 6 -13.65 21.87 21.61
C GLU A 6 -13.30 21.43 23.04
N TRP A 7 -12.06 21.00 23.28
CA TRP A 7 -11.56 20.65 24.61
C TRP A 7 -10.55 21.69 25.08
N PRO A 8 -10.78 22.39 26.21
CA PRO A 8 -9.77 23.21 26.85
C PRO A 8 -8.88 22.30 27.71
N LEU A 9 -7.56 22.28 27.48
CA LEU A 9 -6.62 21.54 28.32
C LEU A 9 -5.91 22.49 29.31
N PRO A 10 -5.91 22.18 30.62
CA PRO A 10 -5.02 22.81 31.58
C PRO A 10 -3.58 22.29 31.45
N ILE A 11 -2.61 23.18 31.61
CA ILE A 11 -1.17 22.89 31.56
C ILE A 11 -0.79 22.17 32.87
N LEU A 12 -0.38 20.89 32.79
CA LEU A 12 0.31 20.18 33.87
C LEU A 12 1.80 19.98 33.52
N PRO A 13 2.71 20.00 34.51
CA PRO A 13 4.16 19.98 34.29
C PRO A 13 4.64 18.60 33.83
N ALA A 14 5.60 18.60 32.91
CA ALA A 14 6.28 17.40 32.43
C ALA A 14 7.15 16.78 33.54
N ALA A 15 6.56 15.86 34.29
CA ALA A 15 7.26 14.74 34.92
C ALA A 15 6.64 13.45 34.36
N GLY A 16 7.05 13.08 33.14
CA GLY A 16 6.61 11.88 32.44
C GLY A 16 6.52 12.09 30.94
N LEU A 17 7.51 11.57 30.20
CA LEU A 17 7.62 11.48 28.73
C LEU A 17 7.78 12.84 27.99
N GLY A 18 9.03 13.18 27.65
CA GLY A 18 9.41 14.50 27.11
C GLY A 18 9.12 14.71 25.60
N PRO A 19 8.74 15.93 25.16
CA PRO A 19 8.23 16.21 23.81
C PRO A 19 9.28 16.62 22.74
N HIS A 20 10.53 16.88 23.09
CA HIS A 20 11.52 17.37 22.11
C HIS A 20 12.30 16.27 21.36
N ARG A 21 12.21 15.00 21.79
CA ARG A 21 12.88 13.90 21.09
C ARG A 21 12.05 13.33 19.96
N GLU A 22 10.74 13.33 20.09
CA GLU A 22 9.85 12.68 19.13
C GLU A 22 9.70 13.49 17.83
N LEU A 23 9.56 14.82 17.91
CA LEU A 23 9.55 15.70 16.73
C LEU A 23 10.93 15.76 16.04
N ALA A 24 12.03 15.78 16.80
CA ALA A 24 13.39 15.76 16.25
C ALA A 24 13.75 14.39 15.64
N GLN A 25 13.28 13.29 16.23
CA GLN A 25 13.45 11.94 15.69
C GLN A 25 12.56 11.71 14.46
N GLN A 26 11.34 12.24 14.45
CA GLN A 26 10.45 12.23 13.28
C GLN A 26 11.01 13.10 12.13
N GLN A 27 11.57 14.28 12.41
CA GLN A 27 12.21 15.14 11.41
C GLN A 27 13.55 14.59 10.89
N ALA A 28 14.36 13.96 11.76
CA ALA A 28 15.62 13.31 11.35
C ALA A 28 15.39 12.00 10.57
N ILE A 29 14.26 11.31 10.79
CA ILE A 29 13.83 10.18 9.95
C ILE A 29 13.31 10.73 8.62
N ALA A 30 12.43 11.73 8.62
CA ALA A 30 11.86 12.33 7.41
C ALA A 30 12.90 12.98 6.47
N ALA A 31 13.93 13.64 7.02
CA ALA A 31 15.01 14.27 6.24
C ALA A 31 16.06 13.29 5.70
N ARG A 32 15.97 12.00 6.05
CA ARG A 32 16.92 10.94 5.69
C ARG A 32 16.28 9.77 4.95
N LEU A 33 14.97 9.86 4.68
CA LEU A 33 14.28 8.98 3.75
C LEU A 33 14.74 9.33 2.33
N PRO A 34 15.38 8.42 1.57
CA PRO A 34 15.34 8.56 0.12
C PRO A 34 13.87 8.54 -0.30
N ALA A 35 13.55 9.25 -1.39
CA ALA A 35 12.22 9.33 -2.00
C ALA A 35 11.40 8.05 -1.75
N VAL A 36 10.24 8.19 -1.10
CA VAL A 36 9.36 7.06 -0.79
C VAL A 36 9.10 6.30 -2.10
N ALA A 37 9.67 5.09 -2.20
CA ALA A 37 9.61 4.28 -3.41
C ALA A 37 8.16 3.86 -3.67
N GLY A 38 7.52 4.53 -4.61
CA GLY A 38 6.17 4.24 -5.08
C GLY A 38 6.16 3.88 -6.55
N GLU A 39 5.28 2.96 -6.93
CA GLU A 39 5.03 2.63 -8.34
C GLU A 39 4.26 3.79 -8.95
N ARG A 40 4.95 4.62 -9.75
CA ARG A 40 4.38 5.82 -10.38
C ARG A 40 4.49 5.72 -11.90
N GLU A 41 3.38 5.98 -12.59
CA GLU A 41 3.35 6.21 -14.02
C GLU A 41 3.34 7.73 -14.27
N THR A 42 4.23 8.21 -15.14
CA THR A 42 4.25 9.62 -15.57
C THR A 42 3.55 9.72 -16.92
N LEU A 43 2.56 10.61 -17.02
CA LEU A 43 1.75 10.83 -18.21
C LEU A 43 1.96 12.27 -18.72
N PRO A 44 1.69 12.56 -20.01
CA PRO A 44 1.71 13.94 -20.50
C PRO A 44 0.76 14.82 -19.68
N GLY A 45 1.31 15.75 -18.88
CA GLY A 45 0.53 16.66 -18.04
C GLY A 45 0.18 16.14 -16.64
N GLY A 46 0.66 14.96 -16.21
CA GLY A 46 0.36 14.42 -14.89
C GLY A 46 1.05 13.11 -14.55
N GLY A 47 0.50 12.38 -13.58
CA GLY A 47 0.99 11.06 -13.22
C GLY A 47 0.04 10.35 -12.25
N VAL A 48 0.13 9.04 -12.22
CA VAL A 48 -0.65 8.17 -11.34
C VAL A 48 0.31 7.46 -10.39
N GLN A 49 -0.01 7.47 -9.09
CA GLN A 49 0.65 6.60 -8.13
C GLN A 49 -0.23 5.37 -7.91
N HIS A 50 0.30 4.19 -8.22
CA HIS A 50 -0.41 2.92 -8.04
C HIS A 50 -0.31 2.41 -6.61
N GLY A 51 0.84 2.64 -5.97
CA GLY A 51 1.05 2.29 -4.58
C GLY A 51 2.43 2.65 -4.09
N THR A 52 2.65 2.35 -2.82
CA THR A 52 3.90 2.58 -2.10
C THR A 52 4.39 1.25 -1.53
N VAL A 53 5.68 0.97 -1.68
CA VAL A 53 6.29 -0.20 -1.03
C VAL A 53 6.27 0.01 0.48
N ALA A 54 5.53 -0.85 1.18
CA ALA A 54 5.46 -0.86 2.64
C ALA A 54 6.36 -1.93 3.27
N LEU A 55 6.66 -3.01 2.55
CA LEU A 55 7.57 -4.07 2.99
C LEU A 55 8.32 -4.65 1.81
N ALA A 56 9.64 -4.81 1.93
CA ALA A 56 10.45 -5.54 0.97
C ALA A 56 11.40 -6.49 1.72
N TRP A 57 11.09 -7.77 1.69
CA TRP A 57 11.96 -8.87 2.14
C TRP A 57 12.37 -9.70 0.92
N PRO A 58 13.61 -9.51 0.43
CA PRO A 58 14.10 -10.19 -0.77
C PRO A 58 13.89 -11.70 -0.73
N GLY A 59 13.34 -12.26 -1.81
CA GLY A 59 13.10 -13.70 -1.94
C GLY A 59 12.01 -14.27 -1.04
N ARG A 60 11.26 -13.43 -0.30
CA ARG A 60 10.24 -13.89 0.65
C ARG A 60 8.92 -13.14 0.53
N THR A 61 8.93 -11.82 0.72
CA THR A 61 7.68 -11.04 0.75
C THR A 61 7.86 -9.62 0.26
N LEU A 62 6.95 -9.17 -0.61
CA LEU A 62 6.82 -7.76 -0.99
C LEU A 62 5.40 -7.31 -0.66
N ARG A 63 5.25 -6.17 0.02
CA ARG A 63 3.97 -5.54 0.31
C ARG A 63 3.91 -4.15 -0.27
N ILE A 64 2.83 -3.87 -0.99
CA ILE A 64 2.55 -2.57 -1.59
C ILE A 64 1.18 -2.12 -1.07
N ILE A 65 1.10 -0.88 -0.60
CA ILE A 65 -0.15 -0.25 -0.19
C ILE A 65 -0.58 0.71 -1.30
N GLY A 66 -1.80 0.56 -1.79
CA GLY A 66 -2.33 1.38 -2.87
C GLY A 66 -3.61 0.82 -3.45
N SER A 67 -4.39 1.70 -4.07
CA SER A 67 -5.60 1.35 -4.80
C SER A 67 -5.28 1.38 -6.29
N LEU A 68 -5.63 0.32 -7.02
CA LEU A 68 -5.31 0.19 -8.44
C LEU A 68 -6.47 0.61 -9.33
N GLY A 69 -6.15 1.35 -10.40
CA GLY A 69 -7.10 1.69 -11.46
C GLY A 69 -8.36 2.39 -10.93
N PRO A 70 -9.58 1.97 -11.35
CA PRO A 70 -10.83 2.58 -10.92
C PRO A 70 -11.05 2.57 -9.40
N LEU A 71 -10.37 1.70 -8.65
CA LEU A 71 -10.46 1.69 -7.18
C LEU A 71 -9.94 2.99 -6.56
N GLN A 72 -9.07 3.74 -7.26
CA GLN A 72 -8.58 5.03 -6.78
C GLN A 72 -9.70 6.06 -6.61
N GLU A 73 -10.80 5.90 -7.35
CA GLU A 73 -11.95 6.80 -7.30
C GLU A 73 -12.95 6.41 -6.20
N MET A 74 -12.82 5.22 -5.60
CA MET A 74 -13.87 4.58 -4.82
C MET A 74 -13.73 4.70 -3.29
N GLY A 75 -12.95 5.66 -2.77
CA GLY A 75 -12.81 5.82 -1.30
C GLY A 75 -12.35 4.55 -0.58
N VAL A 76 -11.59 3.69 -1.29
CA VAL A 76 -11.06 2.43 -0.78
C VAL A 76 -9.54 2.50 -0.67
N ALA A 77 -9.00 1.65 0.21
CA ALA A 77 -7.57 1.40 0.33
C ALA A 77 -7.29 -0.09 0.04
N GLY A 78 -6.15 -0.33 -0.60
CA GLY A 78 -5.70 -1.67 -0.95
C GLY A 78 -4.36 -2.04 -0.33
N ALA A 79 -4.19 -3.31 0.04
CA ALA A 79 -2.95 -3.91 0.49
C ALA A 79 -2.63 -5.15 -0.36
N MET A 80 -1.62 -5.03 -1.21
CA MET A 80 -1.10 -6.10 -2.06
C MET A 80 0.05 -6.79 -1.36
N THR A 81 0.01 -8.12 -1.26
CA THR A 81 1.12 -8.93 -0.75
C THR A 81 1.52 -9.96 -1.79
N TRP A 82 2.81 -10.02 -2.08
CA TRP A 82 3.45 -11.08 -2.85
C TRP A 82 4.29 -11.92 -1.90
N GLN A 83 4.07 -13.22 -1.93
CA GLN A 83 4.88 -14.19 -1.21
C GLN A 83 5.60 -15.08 -2.21
N PHE A 84 6.88 -15.31 -1.95
CA PHE A 84 7.76 -16.10 -2.80
C PHE A 84 8.22 -17.33 -2.02
N GLU A 85 8.00 -18.50 -2.59
CA GLU A 85 8.41 -19.77 -2.00
C GLU A 85 9.21 -20.58 -3.02
N LYS A 86 10.32 -21.16 -2.58
CA LYS A 86 11.12 -22.03 -3.44
C LYS A 86 10.37 -23.32 -3.70
N ALA A 87 10.24 -23.69 -4.98
CA ALA A 87 9.66 -24.95 -5.43
C ALA A 87 10.73 -25.81 -6.11
N ALA A 88 10.45 -27.11 -6.31
CA ALA A 88 11.37 -28.04 -6.95
C ALA A 88 11.80 -27.59 -8.37
N ALA A 89 10.90 -26.94 -9.10
CA ALA A 89 11.12 -26.48 -10.47
C ALA A 89 10.92 -24.96 -10.64
N GLY A 90 11.25 -24.15 -9.63
CA GLY A 90 11.19 -22.69 -9.73
C GLY A 90 10.76 -21.99 -8.43
N THR A 91 9.93 -20.96 -8.57
CA THR A 91 9.37 -20.20 -7.45
C THR A 91 7.85 -20.22 -7.54
N THR A 92 7.19 -20.61 -6.47
CA THR A 92 5.75 -20.40 -6.30
C THR A 92 5.53 -18.97 -5.84
N ILE A 93 4.64 -18.25 -6.52
CA ILE A 93 4.23 -16.90 -6.15
C ILE A 93 2.79 -16.97 -5.68
N THR A 94 2.55 -16.52 -4.45
CA THR A 94 1.20 -16.23 -3.96
C THR A 94 0.99 -14.73 -4.01
N PHE A 95 -0.12 -14.31 -4.62
CA PHE A 95 -0.54 -12.91 -4.69
C PHE A 95 -1.85 -12.76 -3.95
N THR A 96 -1.91 -11.83 -3.01
CA THR A 96 -3.14 -11.49 -2.28
C THR A 96 -3.33 -10.00 -2.31
N TYR A 97 -4.53 -9.55 -2.70
CA TYR A 97 -4.89 -8.14 -2.68
C TYR A 97 -6.15 -7.94 -1.84
N VAL A 98 -5.97 -7.31 -0.67
CA VAL A 98 -7.07 -7.00 0.24
C VAL A 98 -7.49 -5.56 0.00
N VAL A 99 -8.77 -5.35 -0.31
CA VAL A 99 -9.35 -4.01 -0.51
C VAL A 99 -10.43 -3.79 0.54
N GLY A 100 -10.41 -2.61 1.19
CA GLY A 100 -11.40 -2.21 2.17
C GLY A 100 -11.74 -0.73 2.09
N GLY A 101 -12.89 -0.33 2.63
CA GLY A 101 -13.38 1.04 2.61
C GLY A 101 -14.83 1.14 2.13
N TYR A 102 -15.14 2.22 1.43
CA TYR A 102 -16.50 2.56 1.00
C TYR A 102 -16.65 2.55 -0.53
N PRO A 103 -16.73 1.38 -1.17
CA PRO A 103 -16.81 1.29 -2.61
C PRO A 103 -18.11 1.88 -3.15
N THR A 104 -18.11 2.28 -4.42
CA THR A 104 -19.32 2.77 -5.12
C THR A 104 -20.30 1.65 -5.48
N MET A 105 -19.91 0.39 -5.29
CA MET A 105 -20.73 -0.80 -5.52
C MET A 105 -20.40 -1.90 -4.49
N PRO A 106 -21.30 -2.88 -4.24
CA PRO A 106 -21.05 -3.93 -3.26
C PRO A 106 -19.77 -4.74 -3.55
N PHE A 107 -19.03 -5.11 -2.49
CA PHE A 107 -17.77 -5.86 -2.61
C PHE A 107 -17.97 -7.21 -3.30
N GLU A 108 -19.12 -7.86 -3.15
CA GLU A 108 -19.48 -9.12 -3.78
C GLU A 108 -19.50 -9.02 -5.31
N LYS A 109 -19.78 -7.82 -5.84
CA LYS A 109 -19.74 -7.54 -7.28
C LYS A 109 -18.37 -7.02 -7.73
N LEU A 110 -17.67 -6.31 -6.84
CA LEU A 110 -16.37 -5.70 -7.14
C LEU A 110 -15.23 -6.73 -7.12
N ALA A 111 -15.21 -7.64 -6.15
CA ALA A 111 -14.14 -8.61 -5.96
C ALA A 111 -13.88 -9.48 -7.20
N PRO A 112 -14.91 -10.09 -7.86
CA PRO A 112 -14.67 -10.86 -9.08
C PRO A 112 -14.05 -10.06 -10.23
N LEU A 113 -14.37 -8.76 -10.33
CA LEU A 113 -13.80 -7.88 -11.37
C LEU A 113 -12.32 -7.60 -11.09
N VAL A 114 -11.98 -7.30 -9.84
CA VAL A 114 -10.59 -7.10 -9.40
C VAL A 114 -9.78 -8.38 -9.59
N ASP A 115 -10.33 -9.53 -9.20
CA ASP A 115 -9.70 -10.84 -9.37
C ASP A 115 -9.42 -11.15 -10.85
N GLY A 116 -10.35 -10.83 -11.75
CA GLY A 116 -10.17 -10.99 -13.19
C GLY A 116 -8.96 -10.21 -13.73
N VAL A 117 -8.78 -8.96 -13.31
CA VAL A 117 -7.63 -8.14 -13.71
C VAL A 117 -6.33 -8.70 -13.12
N MET A 118 -6.33 -9.08 -11.84
CA MET A 118 -5.15 -9.64 -11.19
C MET A 118 -4.72 -10.98 -11.81
N ALA A 119 -5.68 -11.83 -12.20
CA ALA A 119 -5.40 -13.10 -12.87
C ALA A 119 -4.70 -12.90 -14.22
N VAL A 120 -5.13 -11.91 -15.02
CA VAL A 120 -4.48 -11.57 -16.29
C VAL A 120 -3.03 -11.12 -16.06
N GLN A 121 -2.80 -10.24 -15.08
CA GLN A 121 -1.45 -9.75 -14.76
C GLN A 121 -0.53 -10.89 -14.27
N MET A 122 -1.03 -11.76 -13.40
CA MET A 122 -0.26 -12.90 -12.90
C MET A 122 0.09 -13.91 -13.99
N LYS A 123 -0.83 -14.15 -14.95
CA LYS A 123 -0.57 -14.98 -16.12
C LYS A 123 0.50 -14.38 -17.02
N ALA A 124 0.46 -13.07 -17.25
CA ALA A 124 1.47 -12.36 -18.04
C ALA A 124 2.85 -12.41 -17.37
N LEU A 125 2.91 -12.19 -16.04
CA LEU A 125 4.13 -12.30 -15.26
C LEU A 125 4.74 -13.70 -15.33
N LYS A 126 3.92 -14.75 -15.14
CA LYS A 126 4.37 -16.15 -15.29
C LYS A 126 4.98 -16.40 -16.66
N ALA A 127 4.26 -16.03 -17.73
CA ALA A 127 4.75 -16.22 -19.09
C ALA A 127 6.05 -15.46 -19.37
N TYR A 128 6.24 -14.28 -18.76
CA TYR A 128 7.50 -13.54 -18.84
C TYR A 128 8.64 -14.25 -18.11
N ALA A 129 8.39 -14.72 -16.89
CA ALA A 129 9.38 -15.39 -16.06
C ALA A 129 9.88 -16.71 -16.66
N GLU A 130 9.02 -17.44 -17.37
CA GLU A 130 9.37 -18.72 -18.02
C GLU A 130 10.16 -18.57 -19.32
N ARG A 131 10.21 -17.37 -19.92
CA ARG A 131 11.03 -17.08 -21.11
C ARG A 131 12.47 -16.69 -20.78
N LYS A 132 12.76 -16.48 -19.50
CA LYS A 132 14.07 -16.05 -18.97
C LYS A 132 14.82 -17.26 -18.42
#